data_AF-A0A256ZDN2-F1
#
_entry.id   AF-A0A256ZDN2-F1
#
_cell.length_a   1.000
_cell.length_b   1.000
_cell.length_c   1.000
_cell.angle_alpha   90.00
_cell.angle_beta   90.00
_cell.angle_gamma   90.00
#
_symmetry.space_group_name_H-M   'P 1'
#
loop_
_entity.id
_entity.type
_entity.pdbx_description
1 polymer ?
#
loop_
_entity_poly.entity_id
_entity_poly.type
_entity_poly.pdbx_seq_one_letter_code
_entity_poly.pdbx_strand_id
1 'polypeptide(L)'
;MKFENPHGPKSMDELVEAAGAVSVPYENKLECCGFPAMPIDEELAYSIAMDKIRAMLAVGANAVVTACPSCFLHFENTQILARRKGEEMPVLPVLHITQLLGLAMGLGPDEVGLRENRVGTEDLLQLLGA
;
A
#
# COMPACT_ATOMS: atom_id res chain seq x y z
N MET A 1 -17.67 14.99 17.07
CA MET A 1 -16.70 14.58 16.04
C MET A 1 -17.46 14.49 14.73
N LYS A 2 -17.14 15.30 13.71
CA LYS A 2 -17.76 15.15 12.39
C LYS A 2 -16.89 14.16 11.61
N PHE A 3 -17.43 12.99 11.32
CA PHE A 3 -16.78 12.01 10.46
C PHE A 3 -16.88 12.45 8.99
N GLU A 4 -15.91 12.07 8.17
CA GLU A 4 -15.94 12.31 6.74
C GLU A 4 -16.97 11.42 6.02
N ASN A 5 -17.31 11.77 4.77
CA ASN A 5 -18.20 10.95 3.95
C ASN A 5 -17.46 9.70 3.45
N PRO A 6 -17.90 8.47 3.78
CA PRO A 6 -17.21 7.24 3.37
C PRO A 6 -17.24 6.98 1.86
N HIS A 7 -18.13 7.62 1.10
CA HIS A 7 -18.19 7.50 -0.37
C HIS A 7 -17.25 8.47 -1.11
N GLY A 8 -16.61 9.38 -0.38
CA GLY A 8 -15.62 10.31 -0.92
C GLY A 8 -14.73 10.84 0.19
N PRO A 9 -14.02 9.96 0.93
CA PRO A 9 -13.12 10.38 1.99
C PRO A 9 -11.92 11.13 1.40
N LYS A 10 -11.35 12.03 2.18
CA LYS A 10 -10.18 12.84 1.79
C LYS A 10 -9.02 12.74 2.77
N SER A 11 -9.26 12.33 4.02
CA SER A 11 -8.24 12.40 5.07
C SER A 11 -6.94 11.66 4.70
N MET A 12 -7.04 10.46 4.11
CA MET A 12 -5.86 9.69 3.70
C MET A 12 -5.11 10.36 2.55
N ASP A 13 -5.83 10.93 1.59
CA ASP A 13 -5.22 11.62 0.45
C ASP A 13 -4.49 12.88 0.92
N GLU A 14 -5.14 13.67 1.78
CA GLU A 14 -4.56 14.88 2.37
C GLU A 14 -3.32 14.58 3.23
N LEU A 15 -3.29 13.46 3.96
CA LEU A 15 -2.11 13.07 4.73
C LEU A 15 -0.93 12.64 3.84
N VAL A 16 -1.20 11.90 2.76
CA VAL A 16 -0.18 11.51 1.77
C VAL A 16 0.37 12.76 1.08
N GLU A 17 -0.50 13.68 0.70
CA GLU A 17 -0.11 14.95 0.06
C GLU A 17 0.67 15.87 1.01
N ALA A 18 0.27 15.94 2.28
CA ALA A 18 1.00 16.69 3.31
C ALA A 18 2.40 16.11 3.58
N ALA A 19 2.61 14.81 3.34
CA ALA A 19 3.92 14.16 3.40
C ALA A 19 4.81 14.46 2.17
N GLY A 20 4.32 15.23 1.19
CA GLY A 20 5.04 15.58 -0.04
C GLY A 20 4.90 14.54 -1.17
N ALA A 21 4.07 13.52 -0.98
CA ALA A 21 3.74 12.54 -2.02
C ALA A 21 2.49 12.95 -2.81
N VAL A 22 2.13 12.18 -3.84
CA VAL A 22 0.92 12.40 -4.65
C VAL A 22 -0.02 11.21 -4.48
N SER A 23 -1.26 11.46 -4.05
CA SER A 23 -2.29 10.41 -4.02
C SER A 23 -2.92 10.24 -5.40
N VAL A 24 -2.46 9.25 -6.15
CA VAL A 24 -2.94 9.00 -7.52
C VAL A 24 -4.35 8.38 -7.51
N PRO A 25 -5.27 8.82 -8.39
CA PRO A 25 -6.55 8.16 -8.57
C PRO A 25 -6.33 6.82 -9.30
N TYR A 26 -7.03 5.77 -8.86
CA TYR A 26 -7.02 4.47 -9.51
C TYR A 26 -8.41 3.83 -9.41
N GLU A 27 -8.67 2.86 -10.28
CA GLU A 27 -9.94 2.13 -10.31
C GLU A 27 -10.18 1.41 -8.96
N ASN A 28 -11.42 1.41 -8.48
CA ASN A 28 -11.81 0.72 -7.26
C ASN A 28 -11.04 1.15 -6.00
N LYS A 29 -10.62 2.43 -5.94
CA LYS A 29 -9.86 3.01 -4.82
C LYS A 29 -10.47 2.74 -3.44
N LEU A 30 -11.79 2.90 -3.32
CA LEU A 30 -12.52 2.75 -2.06
C LEU A 30 -12.92 1.30 -1.71
N GLU A 31 -12.64 0.34 -2.59
CA GLU A 31 -12.98 -1.06 -2.32
C GLU A 31 -12.08 -1.69 -1.24
N CYS A 32 -12.58 -2.74 -0.59
CA CYS A 32 -11.85 -3.48 0.44
C CYS A 32 -10.58 -4.14 -0.12
N CYS A 33 -9.56 -4.35 0.73
CA CYS A 33 -8.38 -5.12 0.35
C CYS A 33 -8.63 -6.64 0.25
N GLY A 34 -9.77 -7.14 0.74
CA GLY A 34 -10.11 -8.56 0.74
C GLY A 34 -9.69 -9.35 1.98
N PHE A 35 -8.86 -8.79 2.87
CA PHE A 35 -8.36 -9.50 4.07
C PHE A 35 -9.46 -10.15 4.94
N PRO A 36 -10.62 -9.51 5.22
CA PRO A 36 -11.66 -10.13 6.03
C PRO A 36 -12.25 -11.43 5.45
N ALA A 37 -12.13 -11.66 4.14
CA ALA A 37 -12.59 -12.88 3.49
C ALA A 37 -11.62 -14.06 3.67
N MET A 38 -10.37 -13.79 4.06
CA MET A 38 -9.29 -14.80 4.17
C MET A 38 -9.68 -16.06 4.97
N PRO A 39 -10.39 -15.98 6.12
CA PRO A 39 -10.74 -17.20 6.87
C PRO A 39 -11.78 -18.10 6.19
N ILE A 40 -12.47 -17.59 5.17
CA ILE A 40 -13.56 -18.27 4.47
C ILE A 40 -13.13 -18.72 3.09
N ASP A 41 -12.49 -17.82 2.34
CA ASP A 41 -12.04 -18.04 0.98
C ASP A 41 -10.73 -17.28 0.72
N GLU A 42 -9.63 -18.01 0.85
CA GLU A 42 -8.27 -17.49 0.67
C GLU A 42 -8.01 -17.06 -0.78
N GLU A 43 -8.53 -17.82 -1.76
CA GLU A 43 -8.35 -17.51 -3.18
C GLU A 43 -9.06 -16.20 -3.54
N LEU A 44 -10.30 -16.04 -3.09
CA LEU A 44 -11.05 -14.80 -3.23
C LEU A 44 -10.31 -13.63 -2.56
N ALA A 45 -9.87 -13.79 -1.31
CA ALA A 45 -9.18 -12.74 -0.56
C ALA A 45 -7.92 -12.23 -1.29
N TYR A 46 -7.11 -13.13 -1.85
CA TYR A 46 -5.94 -12.76 -2.64
C TYR A 46 -6.29 -12.17 -4.00
N SER A 47 -7.32 -12.67 -4.68
CA SER A 47 -7.75 -12.13 -5.97
C SER A 47 -8.15 -10.65 -5.87
N ILE A 48 -8.92 -10.29 -4.83
CA ILE A 48 -9.33 -8.90 -4.57
C ILE A 48 -8.12 -7.99 -4.35
N ALA A 49 -7.16 -8.44 -3.53
CA ALA A 49 -5.93 -7.68 -3.29
C ALA A 49 -5.09 -7.53 -4.56
N MET A 50 -4.99 -8.59 -5.38
CA MET A 50 -4.28 -8.59 -6.65
C MET A 50 -4.88 -7.61 -7.65
N ASP A 51 -6.20 -7.56 -7.77
CA ASP A 51 -6.89 -6.62 -8.65
C ASP A 51 -6.57 -5.17 -8.26
N LYS A 52 -6.56 -4.86 -6.96
CA LYS A 52 -6.15 -3.53 -6.48
C LYS A 52 -4.68 -3.22 -6.77
N ILE A 53 -3.76 -4.16 -6.53
CA ILE A 53 -2.33 -3.97 -6.83
C ILE A 53 -2.15 -3.70 -8.33
N ARG A 54 -2.82 -4.46 -9.20
CA ARG A 54 -2.78 -4.26 -10.65
C ARG A 54 -3.35 -2.89 -11.06
N ALA A 55 -4.46 -2.46 -10.47
CA ALA A 55 -5.03 -1.14 -10.73
C ALA A 55 -4.08 0.01 -10.31
N MET A 56 -3.41 -0.12 -9.18
CA MET A 56 -2.41 0.86 -8.72
C MET A 56 -1.17 0.88 -9.64
N LEU A 57 -0.67 -0.29 -10.05
CA LEU A 57 0.43 -0.40 -11.01
C LEU A 57 0.07 0.19 -12.37
N ALA A 58 -1.17 -0.01 -12.84
CA ALA A 58 -1.65 0.49 -14.14
C ALA A 58 -1.65 2.02 -14.23
N VAL A 59 -1.78 2.72 -13.10
CA VAL A 59 -1.68 4.19 -13.03
C VAL A 59 -0.28 4.69 -12.66
N GLY A 60 0.71 3.79 -12.58
CA GLY A 60 2.10 4.14 -12.29
C GLY A 60 2.38 4.47 -10.83
N ALA A 61 1.60 3.95 -9.87
CA ALA A 61 1.88 4.14 -8.46
C ALA A 61 3.26 3.56 -8.08
N ASN A 62 4.02 4.28 -7.25
CA ASN A 62 5.33 3.82 -6.77
C ASN A 62 5.26 3.07 -5.43
N ALA A 63 4.17 3.21 -4.69
CA ALA A 63 3.92 2.50 -3.45
C ALA A 63 2.41 2.44 -3.13
N VAL A 64 2.02 1.51 -2.26
CA VAL A 64 0.73 1.50 -1.57
C VAL A 64 0.91 2.15 -0.20
N VAL A 65 0.02 3.05 0.20
CA VAL A 65 0.00 3.61 1.56
C VAL A 65 -1.33 3.23 2.23
N THR A 66 -1.26 2.68 3.45
CA THR A 66 -2.44 2.26 4.20
C THR A 66 -2.33 2.59 5.68
N ALA A 67 -3.46 2.86 6.35
CA ALA A 67 -3.54 3.05 7.80
C ALA A 67 -3.99 1.78 8.55
N CYS A 68 -4.12 0.65 7.84
CA CYS A 68 -4.60 -0.61 8.41
C CYS A 68 -3.48 -1.66 8.39
N PRO A 69 -3.01 -2.15 9.55
CA PRO A 69 -1.99 -3.20 9.62
C PRO A 69 -2.38 -4.48 8.88
N SER A 70 -3.67 -4.84 8.90
CA SER A 70 -4.16 -6.01 8.16
C SER A 70 -4.08 -5.80 6.65
N CYS A 71 -4.42 -4.62 6.14
CA CYS A 71 -4.25 -4.30 4.72
C CYS A 71 -2.78 -4.32 4.31
N PHE A 72 -1.90 -3.77 5.15
CA PHE A 72 -0.46 -3.78 4.95
C PHE A 72 0.05 -5.21 4.74
N LEU A 73 -0.18 -6.09 5.71
CA LEU A 73 0.26 -7.49 5.64
C LEU A 73 -0.38 -8.24 4.47
N HIS A 74 -1.65 -7.96 4.19
CA HIS A 74 -2.37 -8.62 3.10
C HIS A 74 -1.77 -8.28 1.74
N PHE A 75 -1.52 -6.99 1.45
CA PHE A 75 -0.89 -6.58 0.19
C PHE A 75 0.53 -7.14 0.05
N GLU A 76 1.31 -7.17 1.14
CA GLU A 76 2.64 -7.79 1.10
C GLU A 76 2.58 -9.29 0.79
N ASN A 77 1.76 -10.04 1.54
CA ASN A 77 1.58 -11.48 1.33
C ASN A 77 1.08 -11.79 -0.08
N THR A 78 0.16 -10.98 -0.59
CA THR A 78 -0.41 -11.12 -1.92
C THR A 78 0.70 -11.06 -2.99
N GLN A 79 1.57 -10.06 -2.94
CA GLN A 79 2.68 -9.95 -3.89
C GLN A 79 3.70 -11.08 -3.77
N ILE A 80 4.00 -11.51 -2.53
CA ILE A 80 4.91 -12.64 -2.28
C ILE A 80 4.34 -13.93 -2.87
N LEU A 81 3.03 -14.17 -2.69
CA LEU A 81 2.35 -15.34 -3.22
C LEU A 81 2.30 -15.31 -4.76
N ALA A 82 1.98 -14.15 -5.36
CA ALA A 82 1.95 -13.97 -6.81
C ALA A 82 3.32 -14.32 -7.43
N ARG A 83 4.42 -13.80 -6.86
CA ARG A 83 5.78 -14.16 -7.31
C ARG A 83 6.07 -15.65 -7.16
N ARG A 84 5.69 -16.27 -6.03
CA ARG A 84 5.86 -17.72 -5.82
C ARG A 84 5.08 -18.56 -6.84
N LYS A 85 3.96 -18.04 -7.34
CA LYS A 85 3.17 -18.64 -8.42
C LYS A 85 3.73 -18.34 -9.83
N GLY A 86 4.82 -17.59 -9.94
CA GLY A 86 5.46 -17.27 -11.21
C GLY A 86 4.85 -16.07 -11.94
N GLU A 87 4.05 -15.23 -11.27
CA GLU A 87 3.58 -13.99 -11.88
C GLU A 87 4.72 -12.98 -12.01
N GLU A 88 4.99 -12.55 -13.24
CA GLU A 88 5.94 -11.49 -13.55
C GLU A 88 5.24 -10.13 -13.43
N MET A 89 5.42 -9.47 -12.29
CA MET A 89 4.91 -8.12 -12.05
C MET A 89 5.90 -7.27 -11.26
N PRO A 90 5.89 -5.94 -11.48
CA PRO A 90 6.66 -5.01 -10.66
C PRO A 90 6.36 -5.19 -9.17
N VAL A 91 7.37 -4.96 -8.36
CA VAL A 91 7.19 -4.82 -6.90
C VAL A 91 6.50 -3.49 -6.64
N LEU A 92 5.42 -3.52 -5.87
CA LEU A 92 4.78 -2.32 -5.36
C LEU A 92 4.99 -2.26 -3.84
N PRO A 93 6.00 -1.51 -3.36
CA PRO A 93 6.26 -1.32 -1.95
C PRO A 93 4.98 -0.96 -1.18
N VAL A 94 4.78 -1.56 -0.01
CA VAL A 94 3.62 -1.28 0.85
C VAL A 94 4.12 -0.53 2.08
N LEU A 95 3.50 0.61 2.38
CA LEU A 95 3.81 1.44 3.53
C LEU A 95 2.61 1.53 4.47
N HIS A 96 2.87 1.44 5.76
CA HIS A 96 1.95 1.99 6.73
C HIS A 96 2.05 3.51 6.73
N ILE A 97 0.95 4.23 6.94
CA ILE A 97 0.92 5.70 6.91
C ILE A 97 1.93 6.33 7.87
N THR A 98 2.19 5.69 9.00
CA THR A 98 3.20 6.15 9.97
C THR A 98 4.62 6.06 9.43
N GLN A 99 4.93 5.11 8.55
CA GLN A 99 6.23 5.02 7.90
C GLN A 99 6.43 6.20 6.95
N LEU A 100 5.42 6.49 6.12
CA LEU A 100 5.44 7.66 5.23
C LEU A 100 5.59 8.97 6.01
N LEU A 101 4.76 9.16 7.05
CA LEU A 101 4.82 10.36 7.87
C LEU A 101 6.15 10.50 8.61
N GLY A 102 6.70 9.40 9.13
CA GLY A 102 8.02 9.40 9.77
C GLY A 102 9.12 9.86 8.82
N LEU A 103 9.14 9.36 7.59
CA LEU A 103 10.09 9.80 6.55
C LEU A 103 9.92 11.30 6.26
N ALA A 104 8.67 11.77 6.10
CA ALA A 104 8.38 13.19 5.88
C ALA A 104 8.80 14.09 7.06
N MET A 105 8.84 13.55 8.28
CA MET A 105 9.33 14.22 9.48
C MET A 105 10.85 14.14 9.66
N GLY A 106 11.57 13.56 8.69
CA GLY A 106 13.03 13.48 8.68
C GLY A 106 13.62 12.27 9.40
N LEU A 107 12.81 11.26 9.76
CA LEU A 107 13.32 9.98 10.24
C LEU A 107 13.92 9.17 9.09
N GLY A 108 14.99 8.43 9.36
CA GLY A 108 15.64 7.57 8.39
C GLY A 108 14.83 6.29 8.09
N PRO A 109 15.11 5.59 6.96
CA PRO A 109 14.43 4.35 6.57
C PRO A 109 14.43 3.25 7.65
N ASP A 110 15.51 3.18 8.43
CA ASP A 110 15.67 2.16 9.47
C ASP A 110 14.82 2.50 10.71
N GLU A 111 14.70 3.80 11.04
CA GLU A 111 13.92 4.28 12.18
C GLU A 111 12.41 4.08 11.97
N VAL A 112 11.94 4.19 10.73
CA VAL A 112 10.56 3.88 10.36
C VAL A 112 10.34 2.40 10.03
N GLY A 113 11.38 1.57 10.13
CA GLY A 113 11.31 0.13 9.94
C GLY A 113 11.06 -0.33 8.51
N LEU A 114 11.47 0.43 7.48
CA LEU A 114 11.30 0.01 6.07
C LEU A 114 12.04 -1.28 5.72
N ARG A 115 13.15 -1.58 6.41
CA ARG A 115 13.90 -2.83 6.22
C ARG A 115 13.19 -4.07 6.75
N GLU A 116 12.16 -3.87 7.58
CA GLU A 116 11.35 -4.96 8.13
C GLU A 116 10.14 -5.28 7.23
N ASN A 117 9.89 -4.46 6.20
CA ASN A 117 8.88 -4.75 5.20
C ASN A 117 9.28 -6.03 4.44
N ARG A 118 8.29 -6.89 4.18
CA ARG A 118 8.49 -8.19 3.52
C ARG A 118 8.56 -8.06 2.01
N VAL A 119 8.01 -6.98 1.47
CA VAL A 119 8.15 -6.58 0.08
C VAL A 119 9.23 -5.51 -0.02
N GLY A 120 10.17 -5.69 -0.96
CA GLY A 120 11.32 -4.80 -1.15
C GLY A 120 10.90 -3.33 -1.32
N THR A 121 11.68 -2.43 -0.71
CA THR A 121 11.45 -0.98 -0.70
C THR A 121 12.58 -0.21 -1.40
N GLU A 122 13.51 -0.91 -2.06
CA GLU A 122 14.74 -0.36 -2.62
C GLU A 122 14.45 0.68 -3.71
N ASP A 123 13.55 0.37 -4.64
CA ASP A 123 13.15 1.29 -5.72
C ASP A 123 12.52 2.58 -5.17
N LEU A 124 11.77 2.45 -4.06
CA LEU A 124 11.17 3.59 -3.38
C LEU A 124 12.24 4.45 -2.68
N LEU A 125 13.19 3.83 -2.00
CA LEU A 125 14.29 4.55 -1.35
C LEU A 125 15.14 5.30 -2.37
N GLN A 126 15.45 4.66 -3.50
CA GLN A 126 16.17 5.30 -4.60
C GLN A 126 15.40 6.51 -5.15
N LEU A 127 14.06 6.41 -5.30
CA LEU A 127 13.22 7.53 -5.73
C LEU A 127 13.25 8.70 -4.73
N LEU A 128 13.30 8.39 -3.44
CA LEU A 128 13.37 9.38 -2.35
C LEU A 128 14.78 9.97 -2.14
N GLY A 129 15.80 9.47 -2.87
CA GLY A 129 17.19 9.90 -2.73
C GLY A 129 17.85 9.44 -1.43
N ALA A 130 17.35 8.33 -0.85
CA ALA A 130 17.80 7.73 0.40
C ALA A 130 18.63 6.46 0.17
#